data_AF-A0A0R3L2J2-F1
#
_entry.id   AF-A0A0R3L2J2-F1
#
_cell.length_a   1.000
_cell.length_b   1.000
_cell.length_c   1.000
_cell.angle_alpha   90.00
_cell.angle_beta   90.00
_cell.angle_gamma   90.00
#
_symmetry.space_group_name_H-M   'P 1'
#
loop_
_entity.id
_entity.type
_entity.pdbx_description
1 polymer ?
#
loop_
_entity_poly.entity_id
_entity_poly.type
_entity_poly.pdbx_seq_one_letter_code
_entity_poly.pdbx_strand_id
1 'polypeptide(L)'
;MPAMIPADFADTSWHNDACPSFTNEALGLTIWIDYAELAMREHPSGERFTLEPHDEIEPPAEHVNSDDFGDIIAAIDERRSEIALYLEQRRRAHIARPDAPFAEGDRLRLISMAADPDPIRPGSTGTVIAAPVFFQGAWSIPVKWDNGRGLSLVMPPDQAEKL
;
A
#
# COMPACT_ATOMS: atom_id res chain seq x y z
N MET A 1 -12.30 30.34 -14.84
CA MET A 1 -12.02 29.09 -14.11
C MET A 1 -13.32 28.29 -14.11
N PRO A 2 -13.60 27.38 -15.06
CA PRO A 2 -14.93 26.81 -15.08
C PRO A 2 -15.03 25.71 -14.01
N ALA A 3 -16.18 25.65 -13.37
CA ALA A 3 -16.54 24.83 -12.22
C ALA A 3 -16.63 23.31 -12.53
N MET A 4 -15.70 22.79 -13.33
CA MET A 4 -15.69 21.39 -13.79
C MET A 4 -14.65 20.54 -13.06
N ILE A 5 -13.48 21.08 -12.72
CA ILE A 5 -12.45 20.30 -12.03
C ILE A 5 -12.89 19.98 -10.60
N PRO A 6 -12.82 18.70 -10.15
CA PRO A 6 -13.14 18.35 -8.77
C PRO A 6 -12.29 19.15 -7.77
N ALA A 7 -12.90 19.60 -6.67
CA ALA A 7 -12.26 20.53 -5.74
C ALA A 7 -11.05 19.95 -4.98
N ASP A 8 -10.90 18.62 -4.98
CA ASP A 8 -9.79 17.88 -4.38
C ASP A 8 -8.59 17.70 -5.34
N PHE A 9 -8.68 18.19 -6.58
CA PHE A 9 -7.56 18.24 -7.52
C PHE A 9 -6.89 19.62 -7.47
N ALA A 10 -5.59 19.62 -7.19
CA ALA A 10 -4.77 20.83 -7.17
C ALA A 10 -4.28 21.18 -8.58
N ASP A 11 -4.28 22.47 -8.93
CA ASP A 11 -3.66 22.95 -10.16
C ASP A 11 -2.15 22.72 -10.12
N THR A 12 -1.65 21.94 -11.07
CA THR A 12 -0.23 21.59 -11.23
C THR A 12 0.30 22.06 -12.58
N SER A 13 -0.43 22.92 -13.29
CA SER A 13 -0.05 23.41 -14.61
C SER A 13 1.31 24.10 -14.59
N TRP A 14 2.19 23.75 -15.53
CA TRP A 14 3.52 24.34 -15.64
C TRP A 14 3.57 25.45 -16.68
N HIS A 15 3.44 26.71 -16.24
CA HIS A 15 3.76 28.00 -16.91
C HIS A 15 3.60 28.17 -18.44
N ASN A 16 2.92 27.27 -19.14
CA ASN A 16 2.51 27.42 -20.52
C ASN A 16 0.98 27.35 -20.57
N ASP A 17 0.38 28.19 -21.41
CA ASP A 17 -1.07 28.19 -21.64
C ASP A 17 -1.51 27.01 -22.53
N ALA A 18 -0.67 25.97 -22.68
CA ALA A 18 -0.81 24.93 -23.69
C ALA A 18 -1.40 23.62 -23.16
N CYS A 19 -1.18 23.27 -21.89
CA CYS A 19 -1.76 22.06 -21.31
C CYS A 19 -1.96 22.20 -19.79
N PRO A 20 -3.10 22.73 -19.32
CA PRO A 20 -3.43 22.72 -17.90
C PRO A 20 -3.48 21.31 -17.34
N SER A 21 -2.87 21.12 -16.16
CA SER A 21 -2.88 19.85 -15.45
C SER A 21 -3.37 20.03 -14.01
N PHE A 22 -4.03 19.00 -13.49
CA PHE A 22 -4.52 18.98 -12.12
C PHE A 22 -4.25 17.63 -11.48
N THR A 23 -3.71 17.61 -10.27
CA THR A 23 -3.27 16.39 -9.60
C THR A 23 -4.03 16.15 -8.29
N ASN A 24 -4.36 14.88 -8.04
CA ASN A 24 -4.84 14.39 -6.76
C ASN A 24 -3.94 13.26 -6.27
N GLU A 25 -3.05 13.58 -5.33
CA GLU A 25 -2.09 12.64 -4.75
C GLU A 25 -2.79 11.48 -4.01
N ALA A 26 -3.93 11.75 -3.35
CA ALA A 26 -4.65 10.73 -2.59
C ALA A 26 -5.28 9.66 -3.49
N LEU A 27 -5.65 10.02 -4.72
CA LEU A 27 -6.17 9.09 -5.73
C LEU A 27 -5.08 8.53 -6.64
N GLY A 28 -3.90 9.16 -6.67
CA GLY A 28 -2.83 8.83 -7.60
C GLY A 28 -3.21 9.14 -9.04
N LEU A 29 -3.82 10.30 -9.28
CA LEU A 29 -4.32 10.68 -10.60
C LEU A 29 -3.89 12.09 -10.99
N THR A 30 -3.57 12.27 -12.27
CA THR A 30 -3.40 13.58 -12.92
C THR A 30 -4.37 13.70 -14.09
N ILE A 31 -5.09 14.82 -14.13
CA ILE A 31 -5.92 15.24 -15.28
C ILE A 31 -5.07 16.16 -16.14
N TRP A 32 -4.96 15.87 -17.42
CA TRP A 32 -4.43 16.76 -18.45
C TRP A 32 -5.56 17.23 -19.36
N ILE A 33 -5.49 18.50 -19.76
CA ILE A 33 -6.51 19.14 -20.57
C ILE A 33 -5.84 19.79 -21.77
N ASP A 34 -6.13 19.25 -22.94
CA ASP A 34 -5.70 19.82 -24.21
C ASP A 34 -6.72 20.84 -24.75
N TYR A 35 -6.37 21.51 -25.84
CA TYR A 35 -7.22 22.48 -26.50
C TYR A 35 -8.52 21.85 -27.02
N ALA A 36 -9.61 22.63 -26.89
CA ALA A 36 -10.90 22.23 -27.45
C ALA A 36 -10.85 22.12 -28.99
N GLU A 37 -10.08 22.99 -29.65
CA GLU A 37 -9.88 22.92 -31.09
C GLU A 37 -8.83 21.88 -31.44
N LEU A 38 -9.21 20.87 -32.24
CA LEU A 38 -8.35 19.76 -32.67
C LEU A 38 -7.03 20.25 -33.30
N ALA A 39 -7.06 21.34 -34.08
CA ALA A 39 -5.89 21.87 -34.77
C ALA A 39 -4.86 22.50 -33.81
N MET A 40 -5.27 22.81 -32.58
CA MET A 40 -4.42 23.39 -31.54
C MET A 40 -3.92 22.33 -30.56
N ARG A 41 -4.46 21.10 -30.61
CA ARG A 41 -4.07 20.02 -29.71
C ARG A 41 -2.60 19.66 -29.87
N GLU A 42 -1.93 19.37 -28.76
CA GLU A 42 -0.54 18.90 -28.77
C GLU A 42 -0.41 17.61 -29.58
N HIS A 43 -1.42 16.75 -29.48
CA HIS A 43 -1.57 15.58 -30.33
C HIS A 43 -2.82 15.71 -31.23
N PRO A 44 -2.65 15.90 -32.56
CA PRO A 44 -3.77 16.08 -33.49
C PRO A 44 -4.74 14.89 -33.58
N SER A 45 -4.33 13.71 -33.09
CA SER A 45 -5.16 12.50 -32.98
C SER A 45 -5.52 12.16 -31.54
N GLY A 46 -5.10 12.97 -30.56
CA GLY A 46 -5.39 12.80 -29.15
C GLY A 46 -6.77 13.34 -28.80
N GLU A 47 -7.35 12.78 -27.76
CA GLU A 47 -8.59 13.28 -27.17
C GLU A 47 -8.31 14.48 -26.26
N ARG A 48 -9.33 15.28 -25.98
CA ARG A 48 -9.17 16.53 -25.24
C ARG A 48 -8.73 16.33 -23.79
N PHE A 49 -9.23 15.30 -23.14
CA PHE A 49 -9.00 15.07 -21.72
C PHE A 49 -8.30 13.75 -21.53
N THR A 50 -7.35 13.77 -20.60
CA THR A 50 -6.57 12.60 -20.24
C THR A 50 -6.52 12.49 -18.73
N LEU A 51 -6.85 11.33 -18.21
CA LEU A 51 -6.66 10.96 -16.82
C LEU A 51 -5.59 9.88 -16.80
N GLU A 52 -4.46 10.16 -16.15
CA GLU A 52 -3.36 9.22 -16.06
C GLU A 52 -2.97 8.95 -14.61
N PRO A 53 -2.34 7.79 -14.34
CA PRO A 53 -1.76 7.50 -13.04
C PRO A 53 -0.70 8.54 -12.66
N HIS A 54 -0.84 9.11 -11.47
CA HIS A 54 0.19 9.90 -10.83
C HIS A 54 1.00 8.98 -9.91
N ASP A 55 2.27 8.75 -10.24
CA ASP A 55 3.18 7.82 -9.56
C ASP A 55 2.74 6.33 -9.57
N GLU A 56 3.64 5.45 -9.13
CA GLU A 56 3.36 4.02 -8.94
C GLU A 56 2.62 3.78 -7.61
N ILE A 57 1.35 4.20 -7.54
CA ILE A 57 0.51 3.98 -6.36
C ILE A 57 -0.25 2.65 -6.47
N GLU A 58 -0.38 1.93 -5.35
CA GLU A 58 -1.24 0.75 -5.25
C GLU A 58 -2.66 1.09 -4.75
N PRO A 59 -3.72 0.52 -5.37
CA PRO A 59 -3.69 -0.31 -6.57
C PRO A 59 -3.35 0.52 -7.82
N PRO A 60 -2.75 -0.07 -8.88
CA PRO A 60 -2.41 0.68 -10.09
C PRO A 60 -3.65 1.31 -10.71
N ALA A 61 -3.57 2.57 -11.13
CA ALA A 61 -4.65 3.23 -11.87
C ALA A 61 -4.53 2.94 -13.37
N GLU A 62 -5.65 2.96 -14.09
CA GLU A 62 -5.67 2.88 -15.54
C GLU A 62 -5.70 4.28 -16.18
N HIS A 63 -5.18 4.35 -17.39
CA HIS A 63 -5.20 5.56 -18.21
C HIS A 63 -6.55 5.68 -18.92
N VAL A 64 -7.16 6.86 -18.88
CA VAL A 64 -8.42 7.16 -19.59
C VAL A 64 -8.23 8.39 -20.45
N ASN A 65 -8.59 8.28 -21.72
CA ASN A 65 -8.69 9.43 -22.61
C ASN A 65 -10.17 9.59 -23.00
N SER A 66 -10.64 10.84 -23.14
CA SER A 66 -11.97 11.13 -23.70
C SER A 66 -12.08 12.58 -24.19
N ASP A 67 -12.96 12.82 -25.14
CA ASP A 67 -13.41 14.17 -25.53
C ASP A 67 -14.56 14.70 -24.65
N ASP A 68 -15.17 13.84 -23.82
CA ASP A 68 -16.20 14.20 -22.84
C ASP A 68 -15.61 14.20 -21.42
N PHE A 69 -15.69 15.35 -20.75
CA PHE A 69 -15.22 15.47 -19.37
C PHE A 69 -16.08 14.65 -18.39
N GLY A 70 -17.33 14.32 -18.75
CA GLY A 70 -18.18 13.43 -17.98
C GLY A 70 -17.58 12.03 -17.80
N ASP A 71 -16.89 11.51 -18.82
CA ASP A 71 -16.20 10.22 -18.75
C ASP A 71 -15.03 10.26 -17.76
N ILE A 72 -14.29 11.39 -17.73
CA ILE A 72 -13.20 11.61 -16.77
C ILE A 72 -13.74 11.64 -15.34
N ILE A 73 -14.87 12.32 -15.11
CA ILE A 73 -15.52 12.32 -13.80
C ILE A 73 -15.97 10.92 -13.39
N ALA A 74 -16.57 10.16 -14.31
CA ALA A 74 -16.98 8.78 -14.04
C ALA A 74 -15.78 7.88 -13.66
N ALA A 75 -14.66 8.01 -14.36
CA ALA A 75 -13.42 7.29 -14.05
C ALA A 75 -12.85 7.67 -12.67
N ILE A 76 -12.90 8.95 -12.28
CA ILE A 76 -12.49 9.40 -10.95
C ILE A 76 -13.36 8.78 -9.85
N ASP A 77 -14.68 8.71 -10.06
CA ASP A 77 -15.61 8.12 -9.09
C ASP A 77 -15.46 6.59 -8.97
N GLU A 78 -15.16 5.91 -10.07
CA GLU A 78 -14.77 4.49 -10.05
C GLU A 78 -13.48 4.29 -9.26
N ARG A 79 -12.45 5.11 -9.51
CA ARG A 79 -11.18 5.06 -8.79
C ARG A 79 -11.34 5.29 -7.28
N ARG A 80 -12.20 6.23 -6.88
CA ARG A 80 -12.54 6.45 -5.47
C ARG A 80 -13.14 5.20 -4.82
N SER A 81 -14.04 4.53 -5.54
CA SER A 81 -14.70 3.31 -5.07
C SER A 81 -13.70 2.15 -4.95
N GLU A 82 -12.80 2.02 -5.92
CA GLU A 82 -11.73 1.03 -5.91
C GLU A 82 -10.79 1.23 -4.71
N ILE A 83 -10.29 2.44 -4.50
CA ILE A 83 -9.41 2.77 -3.37
C ILE A 83 -10.12 2.49 -2.04
N ALA A 84 -11.38 2.90 -1.90
CA ALA A 84 -12.16 2.65 -0.68
C ALA A 84 -12.28 1.14 -0.40
N LEU A 85 -12.56 0.35 -1.44
CA LEU A 85 -12.66 -1.11 -1.32
C LEU A 85 -11.31 -1.73 -0.96
N TYR A 86 -10.23 -1.34 -1.61
CA TYR A 86 -8.87 -1.81 -1.32
C TYR A 86 -8.46 -1.53 0.13
N LEU A 87 -8.71 -0.31 0.62
CA LEU A 87 -8.42 0.08 1.99
C LEU A 87 -9.23 -0.73 3.00
N GLU A 88 -10.52 -0.98 2.71
CA GLU A 88 -11.36 -1.82 3.57
C GLU A 88 -10.91 -3.28 3.57
N GLN A 89 -10.56 -3.85 2.41
CA GLN A 89 -10.01 -5.21 2.33
C GLN A 89 -8.70 -5.32 3.11
N ARG A 90 -7.79 -4.35 2.97
CA ARG A 90 -6.55 -4.29 3.75
C ARG A 90 -6.82 -4.18 5.23
N ARG A 91 -7.77 -3.35 5.64
CA ARG A 91 -8.19 -3.22 7.04
C ARG A 91 -8.74 -4.54 7.58
N ARG A 92 -9.60 -5.23 6.82
CA ARG A 92 -10.15 -6.54 7.20
C ARG A 92 -9.07 -7.60 7.31
N ALA A 93 -8.15 -7.67 6.35
CA ALA A 93 -7.02 -8.59 6.40
C ALA A 93 -6.13 -8.31 7.62
N HIS A 94 -5.95 -7.03 7.96
CA HIS A 94 -5.23 -6.62 9.16
C HIS A 94 -5.95 -7.04 10.45
N ILE A 95 -7.27 -6.84 10.55
CA ILE A 95 -8.09 -7.26 11.70
C ILE A 95 -8.20 -8.79 11.81
N ALA A 96 -8.22 -9.51 10.69
CA ALA A 96 -8.29 -10.96 10.66
C ALA A 96 -6.96 -11.63 11.03
N ARG A 97 -5.85 -10.89 11.00
CA ARG A 97 -4.57 -11.35 11.56
C ARG A 97 -4.70 -11.32 13.10
N PRO A 98 -4.36 -12.40 13.83
CA PRO A 98 -4.26 -12.33 15.28
C PRO A 98 -3.23 -11.26 15.70
N ASP A 99 -3.21 -10.84 16.96
CA ASP A 99 -2.11 -10.02 17.44
C ASP A 99 -0.81 -10.82 17.49
N ALA A 100 0.31 -10.14 17.27
CA ALA A 100 1.63 -10.76 17.43
C ALA A 100 1.81 -11.12 18.92
N PRO A 101 2.25 -12.34 19.25
CA PRO A 101 2.48 -12.72 20.65
C PRO A 101 3.67 -11.97 21.28
N PHE A 102 4.55 -11.39 20.45
CA PHE A 102 5.71 -10.59 20.87
C PHE A 102 5.93 -9.41 19.90
N ALA A 103 6.64 -8.38 20.36
CA ALA A 103 7.10 -7.25 19.55
C ALA A 103 8.63 -7.21 19.47
N GLU A 104 9.18 -6.44 18.52
CA GLU A 104 10.62 -6.18 18.47
C GLU A 104 11.14 -5.57 19.79
N GLY A 105 12.28 -6.06 20.26
CA GLY A 105 12.87 -5.67 21.54
C GLY A 105 12.35 -6.46 22.74
N ASP A 106 11.25 -7.22 22.59
CA ASP A 106 10.75 -8.05 23.69
C ASP A 106 11.78 -9.08 24.12
N ARG A 107 11.89 -9.25 25.44
CA ARG A 107 12.61 -10.35 26.06
C ARG A 107 11.66 -11.52 26.26
N LEU A 108 12.14 -12.72 25.93
CA LEU A 108 11.36 -13.93 26.06
C LEU A 108 12.18 -15.09 26.62
N ARG A 109 11.48 -16.06 27.21
CA ARG A 109 12.02 -17.34 27.63
C ARG A 109 11.31 -18.45 26.85
N LEU A 110 12.11 -19.36 26.27
CA LEU A 110 11.60 -20.50 25.54
C LEU A 110 10.96 -21.53 26.48
N ILE A 111 9.74 -21.98 26.16
CA ILE A 111 9.07 -23.08 26.84
C ILE A 111 9.26 -24.37 26.04
N SER A 112 8.99 -24.34 24.74
CA SER A 112 9.18 -25.49 23.84
C SER A 112 9.42 -25.05 22.40
N MET A 113 10.21 -25.84 21.68
CA MET A 113 10.47 -25.66 20.24
C MET A 113 10.25 -27.01 19.57
N ALA A 114 9.27 -27.09 18.66
CA ALA A 114 8.86 -28.33 18.04
C ALA A 114 9.26 -28.36 16.57
N ALA A 115 9.61 -29.56 16.07
CA ALA A 115 9.95 -29.80 14.67
C ALA A 115 11.19 -29.04 14.12
N ASP A 116 12.05 -28.49 14.99
CA ASP A 116 13.37 -27.96 14.60
C ASP A 116 14.46 -29.07 14.71
N PRO A 117 15.30 -29.30 13.69
CA PRO A 117 16.39 -30.28 13.74
C PRO A 117 17.50 -29.99 14.76
N ASP A 118 17.70 -28.72 15.14
CA ASP A 118 18.68 -28.24 16.12
C ASP A 118 18.04 -27.20 17.06
N PRO A 119 17.10 -27.64 17.93
CA PRO A 119 16.25 -26.74 18.69
C PRO A 119 17.04 -25.96 19.74
N ILE A 120 16.55 -24.76 20.06
CA ILE A 120 17.00 -24.03 21.25
C ILE A 120 16.48 -24.76 22.49
N ARG A 121 17.32 -24.88 23.53
CA ARG A 121 16.93 -25.59 24.75
C ARG A 121 15.83 -24.82 25.50
N PRO A 122 14.77 -25.49 25.98
CA PRO A 122 13.80 -24.90 26.90
C PRO A 122 14.48 -24.21 28.08
N GLY A 123 13.91 -23.08 28.51
CA GLY A 123 14.46 -22.21 29.54
C GLY A 123 15.49 -21.19 29.03
N SER A 124 15.96 -21.31 27.78
CA SER A 124 16.84 -20.30 27.18
C SER A 124 16.11 -18.97 27.01
N THR A 125 16.84 -17.87 27.16
CA THR A 125 16.33 -16.51 27.00
C THR A 125 16.88 -15.86 25.75
N GLY A 126 16.11 -14.94 25.17
CA GLY A 126 16.48 -14.24 23.95
C GLY A 126 15.72 -12.93 23.80
N THR A 127 16.13 -12.15 22.81
CA THR A 127 15.51 -10.87 22.44
C THR A 127 14.94 -10.97 21.03
N VAL A 128 13.71 -10.51 20.84
CA VAL A 128 13.13 -10.38 19.50
C VAL A 128 13.85 -9.26 18.76
N ILE A 129 14.42 -9.56 17.59
CA ILE A 129 15.33 -8.64 16.87
C ILE A 129 14.70 -7.96 15.65
N ALA A 130 13.47 -8.32 15.28
CA ALA A 130 12.71 -7.66 14.24
C ALA A 130 11.20 -7.92 14.42
N ALA A 131 10.37 -7.13 13.75
CA ALA A 131 8.92 -7.30 13.75
C ALA A 131 8.50 -8.72 13.32
N PRO A 132 7.65 -9.42 14.10
CA PRO A 132 7.16 -10.74 13.70
C PRO A 132 6.30 -10.72 12.44
N VAL A 133 6.42 -11.78 11.65
CA VAL A 133 5.70 -11.95 10.39
C VAL A 133 4.67 -13.07 10.54
N PHE A 134 3.43 -12.83 10.11
CA PHE A 134 2.39 -13.86 10.11
C PHE A 134 2.24 -14.44 8.71
N PHE A 135 2.45 -15.74 8.58
CA PHE A 135 2.39 -16.43 7.29
C PHE A 135 1.88 -17.86 7.50
N GLN A 136 1.00 -18.32 6.60
CA GLN A 136 0.43 -19.68 6.62
C GLN A 136 -0.18 -20.09 7.99
N GLY A 137 -0.79 -19.14 8.71
CA GLY A 137 -1.44 -19.41 9.99
C GLY A 137 -0.51 -19.46 11.21
N ALA A 138 0.77 -19.16 11.05
CA ALA A 138 1.74 -19.10 12.13
C ALA A 138 2.55 -17.80 12.12
N TRP A 139 3.06 -17.44 13.28
CA TRP A 139 3.99 -16.35 13.50
C TRP A 139 5.42 -16.82 13.37
N SER A 140 6.21 -16.17 12.52
CA SER A 140 7.66 -16.25 12.53
C SER A 140 8.21 -15.09 13.35
N ILE A 141 8.91 -15.42 14.43
CA ILE A 141 9.39 -14.46 15.44
C ILE A 141 10.90 -14.53 15.48
N PRO A 142 11.62 -13.58 14.86
CA PRO A 142 13.08 -13.62 14.81
C PRO A 142 13.68 -13.30 16.19
N VAL A 143 14.42 -14.25 16.76
CA VAL A 143 15.02 -14.13 18.10
C VAL A 143 16.53 -14.27 18.02
N LYS A 144 17.24 -13.36 18.69
CA LYS A 144 18.64 -13.55 19.07
C LYS A 144 18.69 -14.09 20.48
N TRP A 145 19.14 -15.33 20.60
CA TRP A 145 19.26 -16.05 21.86
C TRP A 145 20.56 -15.67 22.58
N ASP A 146 20.54 -15.68 23.91
CA ASP A 146 21.68 -15.27 24.74
C ASP A 146 22.89 -16.21 24.61
N ASN A 147 22.65 -17.44 24.14
CA ASN A 147 23.71 -18.40 23.80
C ASN A 147 24.44 -18.05 22.49
N GLY A 148 24.09 -16.94 21.84
CA GLY A 148 24.70 -16.44 20.61
C GLY A 148 24.02 -16.87 19.31
N ARG A 149 23.05 -17.78 19.35
CA ARG A 149 22.32 -18.24 18.15
C ARG A 149 21.26 -17.21 17.71
N GLY A 150 21.10 -17.05 16.40
CA GLY A 150 19.92 -16.42 15.81
C GLY A 150 19.01 -17.50 15.25
N LEU A 151 17.82 -17.68 15.82
CA LEU A 151 16.84 -18.66 15.36
C LEU A 151 15.44 -18.15 15.64
N SER A 152 14.57 -18.17 14.63
CA SER A 152 13.18 -17.73 14.77
C SER A 152 12.32 -18.78 15.46
N LEU A 153 11.34 -18.34 16.24
CA LEU A 153 10.24 -19.19 16.70
C LEU A 153 9.14 -19.24 15.63
N VAL A 154 8.48 -20.39 15.50
CA VAL A 154 7.28 -20.58 14.69
C VAL A 154 6.09 -20.86 15.61
N MET A 155 5.21 -19.88 15.81
CA MET A 155 4.12 -19.94 16.80
C MET A 155 2.73 -19.86 16.16
N PRO A 156 1.88 -20.89 16.32
CA PRO A 156 2.18 -22.24 16.82
C PRO A 156 3.10 -23.04 15.86
N PRO A 157 3.77 -24.13 16.30
CA PRO A 157 3.59 -24.82 17.59
C PRO A 157 4.55 -24.42 18.71
N ASP A 158 5.59 -23.62 18.45
CA ASP A 158 6.54 -23.23 19.48
C ASP A 158 5.85 -22.45 20.60
N GLN A 159 6.42 -22.50 21.80
CA GLN A 159 5.89 -21.83 22.98
C GLN A 159 7.00 -21.04 23.67
N ALA A 160 6.70 -19.79 24.00
CA ALA A 160 7.56 -18.92 24.78
C ALA A 160 6.69 -18.02 25.65
N GLU A 161 7.30 -17.42 26.67
CA GLU A 161 6.67 -16.40 27.50
C GLU A 161 7.50 -15.12 27.51
N LYS A 162 6.82 -13.99 27.63
CA LYS A 162 7.44 -12.68 27.74
C LYS A 162 8.02 -12.49 29.14
N LEU A 163 9.19 -11.87 29.22
CA LEU A 163 9.90 -11.53 30.46
C LEU A 163 9.65 -10.08 30.88
#